data_AF-A0A368G5W6-F1
#
_entry.id   AF-A0A368G5W6-F1
#
_cell.length_a   1.000
_cell.length_b   1.000
_cell.length_c   1.000
_cell.angle_alpha   90.00
_cell.angle_beta   90.00
_cell.angle_gamma   90.00
#
_symmetry.space_group_name_H-M   'P 1'
#
loop_
_entity.id
_entity.type
_entity.pdbx_description
1 polymer ?
#
loop_
_entity_poly.entity_id
_entity_poly.type
_entity_poly.pdbx_seq_one_letter_code
_entity_poly.pdbx_strand_id
1 'polypeptide(L)'
;MERVKIGNHDPAPFNRTNLIVPFFRYQEGFVVAPSYHLSSCKIEKVMTTIADAIFCYLTNRTEFLANNRTISTEQFHTRFCLDQNMHVGYEKLHNSFGEPRLEYDVVRHRIESFLSGFIDKCIKWVTSSSVYNLLLLKLL
;
A
#
# COMPACT_ATOMS: atom_id res chain seq x y z
N MET A 1 -8.05 -21.92 -2.83
CA MET A 1 -6.92 -21.15 -3.40
C MET A 1 -5.61 -21.93 -3.25
N GLU A 2 -5.50 -23.13 -3.83
CA GLU A 2 -4.32 -24.01 -3.62
C GLU A 2 -3.35 -24.10 -4.81
N ARG A 3 -3.60 -23.38 -5.92
CA ARG A 3 -2.87 -23.61 -7.18
C ARG A 3 -1.75 -22.63 -7.50
N VAL A 4 -1.26 -21.87 -6.53
CA VAL A 4 -0.03 -21.07 -6.74
C VAL A 4 0.95 -21.30 -5.60
N LYS A 5 1.24 -22.58 -5.32
CA LYS A 5 2.43 -22.96 -4.56
C LYS A 5 3.61 -22.98 -5.53
N ILE A 6 4.49 -21.98 -5.38
CA ILE A 6 5.95 -21.99 -5.59
C ILE A 6 6.45 -22.72 -6.87
N GLY A 7 6.94 -21.93 -7.83
CA GLY A 7 8.11 -22.29 -8.66
C GLY A 7 7.93 -23.23 -9.85
N ASN A 8 6.75 -23.83 -10.06
CA ASN A 8 6.56 -24.84 -11.11
C ASN A 8 6.06 -24.31 -12.47
N HIS A 9 5.99 -22.99 -12.66
CA HIS A 9 5.65 -22.41 -13.97
C HIS A 9 6.92 -22.16 -14.79
N ASP A 10 6.88 -22.51 -16.07
CA ASP A 10 7.94 -22.19 -17.02
C ASP A 10 8.00 -20.66 -17.17
N PRO A 11 9.13 -20.03 -16.79
CA PRO A 11 9.32 -18.58 -16.90
C PRO A 11 9.61 -18.12 -18.33
N ALA A 12 9.82 -19.04 -19.28
CA ALA A 12 10.18 -18.69 -20.65
C ALA A 12 9.15 -17.71 -21.26
N PRO A 13 9.59 -16.63 -21.93
CA PRO A 13 10.95 -16.36 -22.41
C PRO A 13 11.87 -15.62 -21.41
N PHE A 14 11.46 -15.41 -20.16
CA PHE A 14 12.18 -14.58 -19.20
C PHE A 14 13.16 -15.37 -18.34
N ASN A 15 14.35 -14.80 -18.08
CA ASN A 15 15.32 -15.39 -17.15
C ASN A 15 14.81 -15.27 -15.70
N ARG A 16 14.75 -16.38 -14.97
CA ARG A 16 14.29 -16.44 -13.57
C ARG A 16 15.01 -15.48 -12.63
N THR A 17 16.30 -15.23 -12.85
CA THR A 17 17.08 -14.30 -12.01
C THR A 17 16.59 -12.86 -12.11
N ASN A 18 15.90 -12.53 -13.20
CA ASN A 18 15.36 -11.20 -13.47
C ASN A 18 13.87 -11.10 -13.13
N LEU A 19 13.26 -12.18 -12.64
CA LEU A 19 11.86 -12.21 -12.22
C LEU A 19 11.74 -11.84 -10.75
N ILE A 20 10.70 -11.06 -10.45
CA ILE A 20 10.30 -10.80 -9.06
C ILE A 20 9.87 -12.14 -8.46
N VAL A 21 10.43 -12.47 -7.29
CA VAL A 21 10.09 -13.70 -6.58
C VAL A 21 8.58 -13.74 -6.27
N PRO A 22 7.89 -14.87 -6.52
CA PRO A 22 6.48 -15.00 -6.19
C PRO A 22 6.30 -15.00 -4.66
N PHE A 23 5.32 -14.24 -4.17
CA PHE A 23 4.92 -14.19 -2.74
C PHE A 23 6.05 -13.78 -1.77
N PHE A 24 6.65 -12.62 -1.99
CA PHE A 24 7.48 -12.00 -0.96
C PHE A 24 6.61 -11.17 -0.01
N ARG A 25 6.91 -11.26 1.28
CA ARG A 25 6.27 -10.46 2.33
C ARG A 25 6.80 -9.03 2.20
N TYR A 26 6.10 -8.19 1.44
CA TYR A 26 6.53 -6.81 1.15
C TYR A 26 6.54 -5.95 2.41
N GLN A 27 5.35 -5.65 2.94
CA GLN A 27 5.16 -4.89 4.17
C GLN A 27 3.71 -5.06 4.62
N GLU A 28 3.50 -5.32 5.91
CA GLU A 28 2.17 -5.39 6.51
C GLU A 28 1.93 -4.12 7.31
N GLY A 29 1.39 -3.10 6.64
CA GLY A 29 0.99 -1.85 7.28
C GLY A 29 -0.48 -1.87 7.64
N PHE A 30 -0.83 -1.35 8.81
CA PHE A 30 -2.21 -1.17 9.24
C PHE A 30 -2.41 0.25 9.74
N VAL A 31 -3.54 0.85 9.41
CA VAL A 31 -4.05 2.05 10.08
C VAL A 31 -5.08 1.64 11.12
N VAL A 32 -5.06 2.28 12.28
CA VAL A 32 -5.91 1.88 13.42
C VAL A 32 -6.60 3.10 14.00
N ALA A 33 -7.89 2.98 14.29
CA ALA A 33 -8.68 3.97 14.99
C ALA A 33 -9.31 3.30 16.23
N PRO A 34 -8.57 3.23 17.37
CA PRO A 34 -8.98 2.46 18.54
C PRO A 34 -10.35 2.86 19.09
N SER A 35 -10.62 4.16 19.19
CA SER A 35 -11.89 4.70 19.70
C SER A 35 -13.13 4.28 18.89
N TYR A 36 -12.92 3.84 17.64
CA TYR A 36 -13.98 3.38 16.74
C TYR A 36 -13.99 1.86 16.55
N HIS A 37 -13.06 1.13 17.19
CA HIS A 37 -12.86 -0.30 16.99
C HIS A 37 -12.63 -0.69 15.52
N LEU A 38 -11.89 0.15 14.78
CA LEU A 38 -11.58 -0.06 13.36
C LEU A 38 -10.09 -0.26 13.13
N SER A 39 -9.74 -1.18 12.24
CA SER A 39 -8.41 -1.27 11.62
C SER A 39 -8.54 -1.50 10.11
N SER A 40 -7.57 -1.00 9.35
CA SER A 40 -7.51 -1.29 7.92
C SER A 40 -6.11 -1.61 7.43
N CYS A 41 -5.99 -2.64 6.60
CA CYS A 41 -4.73 -3.03 5.96
C CYS A 41 -4.36 -2.04 4.85
N LYS A 42 -3.12 -1.55 4.90
CA LYS A 42 -2.55 -0.61 3.93
C LYS A 42 -1.98 -1.37 2.73
N ILE A 43 -2.83 -1.69 1.77
CA ILE A 43 -2.39 -2.22 0.48
C ILE A 43 -2.01 -1.04 -0.42
N GLU A 44 -0.80 -1.01 -0.97
CA GLU A 44 -0.39 0.11 -1.81
C GLU A 44 -1.25 0.25 -3.08
N LYS A 45 -1.47 1.50 -3.51
CA LYS A 45 -2.16 1.88 -4.76
C LYS A 45 -3.64 1.46 -4.88
N VAL A 46 -4.29 1.10 -3.77
CA VAL A 46 -5.75 0.89 -3.69
C VAL A 46 -6.47 2.01 -2.92
N MET A 47 -6.08 3.26 -3.17
CA MET A 47 -6.56 4.45 -2.44
C MET A 47 -6.07 4.56 -0.98
N THR A 48 -4.87 4.05 -0.68
CA THR A 48 -4.25 4.15 0.65
C THR A 48 -4.10 5.55 1.18
N THR A 49 -3.86 6.55 0.32
CA THR A 49 -3.78 7.96 0.76
C THR A 49 -5.10 8.44 1.37
N ILE A 50 -6.23 8.04 0.78
CA ILE A 50 -7.56 8.40 1.29
C ILE A 50 -7.85 7.63 2.57
N ALA A 51 -7.48 6.34 2.65
CA ALA A 51 -7.59 5.57 3.89
C ALA A 51 -6.77 6.20 5.02
N ASP A 52 -5.51 6.57 4.77
CA ASP A 52 -4.65 7.28 5.72
C ASP A 52 -5.32 8.58 6.21
N ALA A 53 -5.91 9.35 5.29
CA ALA A 53 -6.62 10.58 5.59
C ALA A 53 -7.86 10.36 6.49
N ILE A 54 -8.65 9.32 6.20
CA ILE A 54 -9.83 8.95 7.00
C ILE A 54 -9.39 8.59 8.42
N PHE A 55 -8.40 7.70 8.57
CA PHE A 55 -7.93 7.29 9.89
C PHE A 55 -7.27 8.45 10.65
N CYS A 56 -6.55 9.33 9.95
CA CYS A 56 -6.03 10.58 10.51
C CYS A 56 -7.15 11.48 11.05
N TYR A 57 -8.23 11.66 10.28
CA TYR A 57 -9.41 12.40 10.74
C TYR A 57 -10.08 11.75 11.95
N LEU A 58 -10.16 10.41 11.99
CA LEU A 58 -10.79 9.68 13.09
C LEU A 58 -9.99 9.77 14.40
N THR A 59 -8.65 9.69 14.35
CA THR A 59 -7.84 9.73 15.58
C THR A 59 -7.44 11.13 16.00
N ASN A 60 -7.27 12.07 15.05
CA ASN A 60 -6.77 13.41 15.31
C ASN A 60 -7.65 14.51 14.67
N ARG A 61 -8.97 14.39 14.87
CA ARG A 61 -9.99 15.26 14.27
C ARG A 61 -9.72 16.76 14.51
N THR A 62 -9.41 17.11 15.76
CA THR A 62 -9.29 18.50 16.19
C THR A 62 -8.14 19.20 15.46
N GLU A 63 -6.97 18.57 15.39
CA GLU A 63 -5.81 19.14 14.68
C GLU A 63 -6.00 19.09 13.16
N PHE A 64 -6.61 18.01 12.64
CA PHE A 64 -6.90 17.89 11.21
C PHE A 64 -7.77 19.05 10.71
N LEU A 65 -8.82 19.38 11.45
CA LEU A 65 -9.70 20.50 11.15
C LEU A 65 -9.02 21.85 11.37
N ALA A 66 -8.26 22.01 12.47
CA ALA A 66 -7.55 23.25 12.77
C ALA A 66 -6.51 23.63 11.68
N ASN A 67 -5.96 22.64 10.99
CA ASN A 67 -5.01 22.82 9.89
C ASN A 67 -5.69 22.90 8.50
N ASN A 68 -7.02 23.10 8.45
CA ASN A 68 -7.81 23.18 7.21
C ASN A 68 -7.59 22.00 6.26
N ARG A 69 -7.34 20.80 6.82
CA ARG A 69 -7.14 19.58 6.01
C ARG A 69 -8.47 19.03 5.58
N THR A 70 -8.52 18.42 4.40
CA THR A 70 -9.71 17.72 3.89
C THR A 70 -9.29 16.37 3.33
N ILE A 71 -10.08 15.33 3.59
CA ILE A 71 -9.78 13.95 3.13
C ILE A 71 -9.53 13.89 1.62
N SER A 72 -10.32 14.63 0.83
CA SER A 72 -10.23 14.64 -0.64
C SER A 72 -9.01 15.38 -1.19
N THR A 73 -8.33 16.21 -0.39
CA THR A 73 -7.17 16.99 -0.82
C THR A 73 -5.85 16.46 -0.27
N GLU A 74 -5.88 15.44 0.59
CA GLU A 74 -4.68 14.78 1.08
C GLU A 74 -3.83 14.19 -0.07
N GLN A 75 -2.52 14.41 0.04
CA GLN A 75 -1.54 13.88 -0.91
C GLN A 75 -0.56 12.98 -0.18
N PHE A 76 -0.07 11.95 -0.86
CA PHE A 76 0.84 10.97 -0.26
C PHE A 76 2.10 11.62 0.34
N HIS A 77 2.69 12.61 -0.35
CA HIS A 77 3.93 13.26 0.06
C HIS A 77 3.77 14.33 1.16
N THR A 78 2.56 14.87 1.34
CA THR A 78 2.30 15.96 2.29
C THR A 78 1.22 15.57 3.30
N ARG A 79 1.03 14.26 3.52
CA ARG A 79 -0.01 13.71 4.40
C ARG A 79 0.15 14.20 5.83
N PHE A 80 -0.95 14.61 6.44
CA PHE A 80 -0.93 15.29 7.75
C PHE A 80 -0.46 14.35 8.88
N CYS A 81 -1.11 13.21 9.07
CA CYS A 81 -0.76 12.24 10.11
C CYS A 81 0.28 11.21 9.63
N LEU A 82 1.33 11.64 8.91
CA LEU A 82 2.39 10.76 8.44
C LEU A 82 2.87 9.85 9.58
N ASP A 83 2.64 8.55 9.43
CA ASP A 83 3.06 7.47 10.33
C ASP A 83 2.59 7.57 11.80
N GLN A 84 1.64 8.47 12.13
CA GLN A 84 1.13 8.62 13.51
C GLN A 84 0.18 7.49 13.95
N ASN A 85 -0.59 6.93 13.00
CA ASN A 85 -1.57 5.86 13.26
C ASN A 85 -1.21 4.54 12.57
N MET A 86 0.04 4.43 12.08
CA MET A 86 0.48 3.28 11.31
C MET A 86 1.18 2.27 12.21
N HIS A 87 0.70 1.03 12.15
CA HIS A 87 1.30 -0.10 12.82
C HIS A 87 1.86 -1.08 11.78
N VAL A 88 3.06 -1.59 12.03
CA VAL A 88 3.72 -2.54 11.14
C VAL A 88 3.74 -3.93 11.76
N GLY A 89 3.26 -4.91 11.00
CA GLY A 89 3.25 -6.33 11.36
C GLY A 89 1.91 -6.76 11.96
N TYR A 90 1.32 -7.79 11.35
CA TYR A 90 0.03 -8.34 11.79
C TYR A 90 0.06 -8.80 13.26
N GLU A 91 1.05 -9.59 13.64
CA GLU A 91 1.16 -10.12 15.02
C GLU A 91 1.36 -9.00 16.04
N LYS A 92 2.21 -8.03 15.74
CA LYS A 92 2.46 -6.89 16.64
C LYS A 92 1.18 -6.09 16.89
N LEU A 93 0.39 -5.85 15.84
CA LEU A 93 -0.88 -5.16 15.94
C LEU A 93 -1.86 -5.92 16.86
N HIS A 94 -2.06 -7.21 16.60
CA HIS A 94 -3.04 -8.02 17.32
C HIS A 94 -2.64 -8.30 18.77
N ASN A 95 -1.33 -8.37 19.05
CA ASN A 95 -0.83 -8.48 20.42
C ASN A 95 -0.90 -7.16 21.20
N SER A 96 -0.76 -6.01 20.54
CA SER A 96 -0.75 -4.69 21.21
C SER A 96 -2.15 -4.15 21.46
N PHE A 97 -3.10 -4.44 20.58
CA PHE A 97 -4.49 -4.02 20.70
C PHE A 97 -5.32 -5.29 20.89
N GLY A 98 -5.43 -5.76 22.14
CA GLY A 98 -6.14 -6.99 22.50
C GLY A 98 -7.67 -6.92 22.37
N GLU A 99 -8.22 -5.76 22.03
CA GLU A 99 -9.67 -5.56 21.85
C GLU A 99 -10.15 -5.99 20.46
N PRO A 100 -11.33 -6.63 20.34
CA PRO A 100 -11.94 -6.94 19.05
C PRO A 100 -12.15 -5.67 18.20
N ARG A 101 -11.85 -5.75 16.90
CA ARG A 101 -12.03 -4.66 15.94
C ARG A 101 -12.62 -5.19 14.63
N LEU A 102 -13.34 -4.33 13.94
CA LEU A 102 -13.63 -4.56 12.53
C LEU A 102 -12.38 -4.24 11.72
N GLU A 103 -11.71 -5.30 11.27
CA GLU A 103 -10.57 -5.22 10.35
C GLU A 103 -11.04 -5.42 8.92
N TYR A 104 -10.66 -4.51 8.02
CA TYR A 104 -11.04 -4.58 6.61
C TYR A 104 -9.93 -4.07 5.70
N ASP A 105 -9.96 -4.48 4.43
CA ASP A 105 -9.14 -3.92 3.38
C ASP A 105 -10.00 -3.21 2.34
N VAL A 106 -9.42 -2.17 1.72
CA VAL A 106 -10.02 -1.55 0.54
C VAL A 106 -9.41 -2.21 -0.67
N VAL A 107 -10.23 -2.88 -1.48
CA VAL A 107 -9.79 -3.47 -2.74
C VAL A 107 -10.21 -2.59 -3.91
N ARG A 108 -9.29 -2.39 -4.85
CA ARG A 108 -9.55 -1.75 -6.15
C ARG A 108 -9.38 -2.78 -7.26
N HIS A 109 -9.92 -2.50 -8.44
CA HIS A 109 -9.72 -3.34 -9.62
C HIS A 109 -8.22 -3.67 -9.82
N ARG A 110 -7.92 -4.96 -10.00
CA ARG A 110 -6.53 -5.47 -9.98
C ARG A 110 -5.66 -4.82 -11.05
N ILE A 111 -6.20 -4.61 -12.25
CA ILE A 111 -5.45 -4.00 -13.37
C ILE A 111 -5.05 -2.56 -13.03
N GLU A 112 -5.95 -1.78 -12.44
CA GLU A 112 -5.67 -0.36 -12.14
C GLU A 112 -4.64 -0.21 -11.03
N SER A 113 -4.74 -1.06 -10.00
CA SER A 113 -3.79 -1.09 -8.87
C SER A 113 -2.42 -1.54 -9.34
N PHE A 114 -2.36 -2.56 -10.22
CA PHE A 114 -1.13 -3.00 -10.85
C PHE A 114 -0.49 -1.90 -11.71
N LEU A 115 -1.24 -1.27 -12.61
CA LEU A 115 -0.72 -0.20 -13.47
C LEU A 115 -0.21 0.97 -12.65
N SER A 116 -0.96 1.39 -11.62
CA SER A 116 -0.52 2.46 -10.71
C SER A 116 0.77 2.10 -9.98
N GLY A 117 0.89 0.86 -9.49
CA GLY A 117 2.09 0.36 -8.82
C GLY A 117 3.29 0.25 -9.77
N PHE A 118 3.08 -0.29 -10.97
CA PHE A 118 4.10 -0.44 -11.99
C PHE A 118 4.64 0.92 -12.45
N ILE A 119 3.76 1.89 -12.73
CA ILE A 119 4.17 3.25 -13.10
C ILE A 119 4.96 3.89 -11.95
N ASP A 120 4.48 3.75 -10.71
CA ASP A 120 5.13 4.31 -9.53
C ASP A 120 6.52 3.73 -9.30
N LYS A 121 6.67 2.41 -9.32
CA LYS A 121 7.93 1.73 -8.94
C LYS A 121 8.88 1.53 -10.11
N CYS A 122 8.38 1.30 -11.31
CA CYS A 122 9.21 0.89 -12.45
C CYS A 122 9.44 2.00 -13.47
N ILE A 123 8.54 2.98 -13.60
CA ILE A 123 8.70 4.07 -14.58
C ILE A 123 9.25 5.33 -13.93
N LYS A 124 8.58 5.84 -12.89
CA LYS A 124 8.97 7.12 -12.27
C LYS A 124 10.37 7.08 -11.66
N TRP A 125 10.76 5.96 -11.05
CA TRP A 125 12.12 5.78 -10.50
C TRP A 125 13.20 5.76 -11.57
N VAL A 126 12.88 5.26 -12.78
CA VAL A 126 13.79 5.27 -13.93
C VAL A 126 13.92 6.66 -14.54
N THR A 127 12.89 7.51 -14.45
CA THR A 127 12.97 8.90 -14.96
C THR A 127 13.67 9.87 -14.01
N SER A 128 13.67 9.60 -12.70
CA SER A 128 14.37 10.42 -11.69
C SER A 128 15.84 10.06 -11.51
N SER A 129 16.24 8.89 -12.01
CA SER A 129 17.63 8.43 -12.04
C SER A 129 18.03 8.30 -13.49
N SER A 130 18.69 9.32 -14.06
CA SER A 130 19.30 9.18 -15.37
C SER A 130 20.17 7.92 -15.39
N VAL A 131 20.05 7.16 -16.48
CA VAL A 131 20.88 6.00 -16.87
C VAL A 131 20.45 4.63 -16.29
N TYR A 132 19.56 3.92 -17.01
CA TYR A 132 19.88 2.70 -17.79
C TYR A 132 18.59 2.01 -18.33
N ASN A 133 18.46 2.09 -19.65
CA ASN A 133 17.95 1.08 -20.59
C ASN A 133 16.60 0.36 -20.36
N LEU A 134 15.66 0.73 -21.24
CA LEU A 134 15.18 -0.15 -22.31
C LEU A 134 14.35 -1.39 -21.90
N LEU A 135 13.19 -1.20 -21.29
CA LEU A 135 12.17 -2.28 -21.26
C LEU A 135 10.73 -1.85 -21.56
N LEU A 136 10.43 -0.56 -21.68
CA LEU A 136 9.04 -0.10 -21.88
C LEU A 136 8.58 0.00 -23.34
N LEU A 137 9.47 -0.12 -24.33
CA LEU A 137 9.12 0.04 -25.75
C LEU A 137 8.86 -1.26 -26.51
N LYS A 138 8.66 -2.40 -25.83
CA LYS A 138 8.35 -3.69 -26.48
C LYS A 138 6.98 -4.29 -26.13
N LEU A 139 6.09 -3.53 -25.50
CA LEU A 139 4.73 -3.98 -25.18
C LEU A 139 3.62 -3.18 -25.88
N LEU A 140 3.97 -2.42 -26.93
CA LEU A 140 3.05 -1.94 -27.96
C LEU A 140 3.56 -2.44 -29.32
#